data_AF-A0A7Y3WCD6-F1
#
_entry.id   AF-A0A7Y3WCD6-F1
#
_cell.length_a   1.000
_cell.length_b   1.000
_cell.length_c   1.000
_cell.angle_alpha   90.00
_cell.angle_beta   90.00
_cell.angle_gamma   90.00
#
_symmetry.space_group_name_H-M   'P 1'
#
loop_
_entity.id
_entity.type
_entity.pdbx_description
1 polymer ?
#
loop_
_entity_poly.entity_id
_entity_poly.type
_entity_poly.pdbx_seq_one_letter_code
_entity_poly.pdbx_strand_id
1 'polypeptide(L)'
;MDAYISALMGLAGIAIGSLTSFASTWMTHRSQVKEKQREAEIAKREKLFSDFITEATRLYGDAISHQKDDVSDLVLLYALVAHMRLIASRPVVDGAELAMVRIVETYLTPNRSLSEIRDLARSGEMNFLLDFGEACRAELATGDLSIRR
;
A
#
# COMPACT_ATOMS: atom_id res chain seq x y z
N MET A 1 49.59 -46.46 11.79
CA MET A 1 48.52 -45.94 12.70
C MET A 1 47.77 -44.78 12.05
N ASP A 2 47.79 -44.70 10.71
CA ASP A 2 47.59 -43.44 9.98
C ASP A 2 46.19 -43.33 9.35
N ALA A 3 45.55 -44.48 9.10
CA ALA A 3 44.19 -44.57 8.56
C ALA A 3 43.11 -44.10 9.56
N TYR A 4 43.31 -44.36 10.86
CA TYR A 4 42.35 -43.98 11.90
C TYR A 4 42.33 -42.48 12.15
N ILE A 5 43.50 -41.83 12.13
CA ILE A 5 43.62 -40.38 12.27
C ILE A 5 43.03 -39.68 11.04
N SER A 6 43.27 -40.22 9.83
CA SER A 6 42.72 -39.69 8.59
C SER A 6 41.20 -39.85 8.49
N ALA A 7 40.65 -40.99 8.91
CA ALA A 7 39.20 -41.23 8.95
C ALA A 7 38.49 -40.31 9.97
N LEU A 8 39.10 -40.09 11.14
CA LEU A 8 38.58 -39.17 12.16
C LEU A 8 38.59 -37.71 11.67
N MET A 9 39.65 -37.28 10.99
CA MET A 9 39.75 -35.95 10.38
C MET A 9 38.76 -35.77 9.21
N GLY A 10 38.54 -36.81 8.41
CA GLY A 10 37.52 -36.82 7.35
C GLY A 10 36.10 -36.64 7.87
N LEU A 11 35.76 -37.30 9.00
CA LEU A 11 34.46 -37.14 9.66
C LEU A 11 34.31 -35.78 10.35
N ALA A 12 35.38 -35.21 10.92
CA ALA A 12 35.36 -33.87 11.49
C ALA A 12 35.11 -32.78 10.42
N GLY A 13 35.64 -32.94 9.21
CA GLY A 13 35.35 -32.06 8.07
C GLY A 13 33.89 -32.11 7.60
N ILE A 14 33.27 -33.29 7.61
CA ILE A 14 31.86 -33.49 7.24
C ILE A 14 30.92 -32.91 8.31
N ALA A 15 31.27 -33.02 9.60
CA ALA A 15 30.48 -32.46 10.68
C ALA A 15 30.46 -30.92 10.66
N ILE A 16 31.59 -30.27 10.38
CA ILE A 16 31.67 -28.79 10.28
C ILE A 16 31.02 -28.28 8.98
N GLY A 17 31.19 -29.01 7.88
CA GLY A 17 30.56 -28.68 6.59
C GLY A 17 29.03 -28.77 6.64
N SER A 18 28.49 -29.85 7.22
CA SER A 18 27.04 -30.04 7.35
C SER A 18 26.36 -29.03 8.27
N LEU A 19 27.01 -28.63 9.38
CA LEU A 19 26.50 -27.59 10.28
C LEU A 19 26.47 -26.22 9.61
N THR A 20 27.50 -25.90 8.80
CA THR A 20 27.57 -24.64 8.05
C THR A 20 26.51 -24.58 6.94
N SER A 21 26.28 -25.70 6.23
CA SER A 21 25.20 -25.80 5.24
C SER A 21 23.82 -25.65 5.88
N PHE A 22 23.57 -26.32 7.01
CA PHE A 22 22.30 -26.18 7.72
C PHE A 22 22.07 -24.75 8.24
N ALA A 23 23.09 -24.11 8.82
CA ALA A 23 23.01 -22.71 9.26
C ALA A 23 22.75 -21.74 8.09
N SER A 24 23.42 -21.96 6.96
CA SER A 24 23.24 -21.16 5.73
C SER A 24 21.85 -21.36 5.13
N THR A 25 21.34 -22.59 5.08
CA THR A 25 19.97 -22.89 4.64
C THR A 25 18.93 -22.28 5.58
N TRP A 26 19.10 -22.37 6.90
CA TRP A 26 18.20 -21.76 7.86
C TRP A 26 18.17 -20.23 7.74
N MET A 27 19.35 -19.61 7.62
CA MET A 27 19.50 -18.17 7.42
C MET A 27 18.88 -17.71 6.10
N THR A 28 19.11 -18.45 5.02
CA THR A 28 18.56 -18.17 3.68
C THR A 28 17.04 -18.35 3.67
N HIS A 29 16.54 -19.45 4.22
CA HIS A 29 15.12 -19.74 4.32
C HIS A 29 14.41 -18.68 5.19
N ARG A 30 15.02 -18.27 6.30
CA ARG A 30 14.49 -17.20 7.15
C ARG A 30 14.47 -15.85 6.43
N SER A 31 15.48 -15.54 5.62
CA SER A 31 15.52 -14.33 4.79
C SER A 31 14.40 -14.35 3.75
N GLN A 32 14.25 -15.46 3.03
CA GLN A 32 13.22 -15.63 1.99
C GLN A 32 11.80 -15.54 2.55
N VAL A 33 11.53 -16.10 3.73
CA VAL A 33 10.20 -15.99 4.37
C VAL A 33 9.88 -14.54 4.73
N LYS A 34 10.85 -13.78 5.24
CA LYS A 34 10.65 -12.36 5.57
C LYS A 34 10.38 -11.51 4.32
N GLU A 35 11.10 -11.80 3.24
CA GLU A 35 10.92 -11.10 1.97
C GLU A 35 9.54 -11.35 1.38
N LYS A 36 9.08 -12.60 1.36
CA LYS A 36 7.71 -12.96 0.93
C LYS A 36 6.62 -12.30 1.79
N GLN A 37 6.84 -12.19 3.10
CA GLN A 37 5.91 -11.47 3.99
C GLN A 37 5.86 -9.99 3.65
N ARG A 38 7.00 -9.36 3.38
CA ARG A 38 7.06 -7.95 2.97
C ARG A 38 6.34 -7.71 1.64
N GLU A 39 6.59 -8.57 0.65
CA GLU A 39 5.91 -8.52 -0.65
C GLU A 39 4.38 -8.63 -0.50
N ALA A 40 3.91 -9.54 0.35
CA ALA A 40 2.48 -9.70 0.60
C ALA A 40 1.84 -8.47 1.28
N GLU A 41 2.52 -7.85 2.25
CA GLU A 41 2.04 -6.63 2.89
C GLU A 41 2.02 -5.43 1.93
N ILE A 42 3.05 -5.28 1.09
CA ILE A 42 3.10 -4.26 0.04
C ILE A 42 1.94 -4.47 -0.95
N ALA A 43 1.74 -5.70 -1.44
CA ALA A 43 0.67 -6.02 -2.38
C ALA A 43 -0.73 -5.75 -1.80
N LYS A 44 -0.92 -6.02 -0.49
CA LYS A 44 -2.17 -5.71 0.21
C LYS A 44 -2.45 -4.21 0.26
N ARG A 45 -1.43 -3.40 0.56
CA ARG A 45 -1.54 -1.93 0.58
C ARG A 45 -1.76 -1.37 -0.82
N GLU A 46 -1.00 -1.82 -1.81
CA GLU A 46 -1.15 -1.41 -3.20
C GLU A 46 -2.58 -1.67 -3.70
N LYS A 47 -3.12 -2.87 -3.42
CA LYS A 47 -4.52 -3.18 -3.73
C LYS A 47 -5.49 -2.23 -3.05
N LEU A 48 -5.34 -2.01 -1.74
CA LEU A 48 -6.23 -1.12 -0.99
C LEU A 48 -6.19 0.32 -1.52
N PHE A 49 -5.01 0.82 -1.90
CA PHE A 49 -4.85 2.15 -2.48
C PHE A 49 -5.51 2.23 -3.86
N SER A 50 -5.34 1.20 -4.69
CA SER A 50 -6.00 1.10 -6.00
C SER A 50 -7.52 1.07 -5.89
N ASP A 51 -8.06 0.28 -4.95
CA ASP A 51 -9.51 0.19 -4.71
C ASP A 51 -10.07 1.57 -4.31
N PHE A 52 -9.37 2.30 -3.44
CA PHE A 52 -9.75 3.66 -3.05
C PHE A 52 -9.67 4.66 -4.21
N ILE A 53 -8.61 4.65 -5.01
CA ILE A 53 -8.49 5.54 -6.18
C ILE A 53 -9.66 5.31 -7.15
N THR A 54 -10.00 4.05 -7.38
CA THR A 54 -11.08 3.66 -8.28
C THR A 54 -12.42 4.22 -7.78
N GLU A 55 -12.73 3.97 -6.51
CA GLU A 55 -13.99 4.42 -5.91
C GLU A 55 -14.07 5.94 -5.78
N ALA A 56 -12.99 6.59 -5.34
CA ALA A 56 -12.90 8.03 -5.21
C ALA A 56 -13.08 8.74 -6.55
N THR A 57 -12.45 8.22 -7.62
CA THR A 57 -12.58 8.78 -8.97
C THR A 57 -14.00 8.61 -9.52
N ARG A 58 -14.62 7.45 -9.27
CA ARG A 58 -16.02 7.20 -9.64
C ARG A 58 -16.96 8.21 -8.98
N LEU A 59 -16.82 8.40 -7.67
CA LEU A 59 -17.65 9.32 -6.88
C LEU A 59 -17.41 10.78 -7.26
N TYR A 60 -16.15 11.16 -7.50
CA TYR A 60 -15.83 12.52 -7.93
C TYR A 60 -16.42 12.85 -9.30
N GLY A 61 -16.34 11.92 -10.26
CA GLY A 61 -16.96 12.08 -11.58
C GLY A 61 -18.48 12.19 -11.51
N ASP A 62 -19.10 11.41 -10.62
CA ASP A 62 -20.53 11.49 -10.33
C ASP A 62 -20.89 12.85 -9.70
N ALA A 63 -20.16 13.29 -8.67
CA ALA A 63 -20.39 14.54 -7.96
C ALA A 63 -20.29 15.79 -8.84
N ILE A 64 -19.37 15.80 -9.81
CA ILE A 64 -19.24 16.90 -10.77
C ILE A 64 -20.44 16.99 -11.71
N SER A 65 -21.03 15.85 -12.05
CA SER A 65 -22.07 15.73 -13.09
C SER A 65 -23.49 15.75 -12.52
N HIS A 66 -23.65 15.34 -11.25
CA HIS A 66 -24.95 15.15 -10.61
C HIS A 66 -24.92 15.59 -9.14
N GLN A 67 -25.96 16.34 -8.75
CA GLN A 67 -26.32 16.53 -7.35
C GLN A 67 -27.12 15.31 -6.88
N LYS A 68 -26.76 14.79 -5.71
CA LYS A 68 -27.38 13.61 -5.13
C LYS A 68 -27.51 13.80 -3.61
N ASP A 69 -28.71 13.55 -3.09
CA ASP A 69 -28.98 13.60 -1.64
C ASP A 69 -28.71 12.26 -0.94
N ASP A 70 -28.39 11.20 -1.69
CA ASP A 70 -28.12 9.87 -1.17
C ASP A 70 -26.62 9.63 -1.00
N VAL A 71 -26.20 9.49 0.25
CA VAL A 71 -24.82 9.24 0.69
C VAL A 71 -24.44 7.76 0.73
N SER A 72 -25.33 6.85 0.29
CA SER A 72 -25.06 5.40 0.29
C SER A 72 -23.79 5.03 -0.47
N ASP A 73 -23.46 5.78 -1.53
CA ASP A 73 -22.26 5.54 -2.33
C ASP A 73 -20.96 5.95 -1.60
N LEU A 74 -21.03 6.81 -0.57
CA LEU A 74 -19.86 7.19 0.26
C LEU A 74 -19.49 6.10 1.28
N VAL A 75 -20.37 5.14 1.54
CA VAL A 75 -20.14 4.09 2.55
C VAL A 75 -18.93 3.24 2.18
N LEU A 76 -18.81 2.83 0.92
CA LEU A 76 -17.65 2.06 0.45
C LEU A 76 -16.36 2.87 0.55
N LEU A 77 -16.41 4.15 0.15
CA LEU A 77 -15.27 5.05 0.25
C LEU A 77 -14.79 5.19 1.70
N TYR A 78 -15.71 5.40 2.65
CA TYR A 78 -15.39 5.45 4.07
C TYR A 78 -14.82 4.13 4.59
N ALA A 79 -15.38 2.99 4.16
CA ALA A 79 -14.89 1.67 4.56
C ALA A 79 -13.44 1.45 4.10
N LEU A 80 -13.08 1.90 2.89
CA LEU A 80 -11.70 1.83 2.39
C LEU A 80 -10.75 2.68 3.24
N VAL A 81 -11.14 3.90 3.64
CA VAL A 81 -10.36 4.73 4.57
C VAL A 81 -10.22 4.03 5.93
N ALA A 82 -11.29 3.43 6.45
CA ALA A 82 -11.24 2.68 7.70
C ALA A 82 -10.29 1.47 7.63
N HIS A 83 -10.24 0.77 6.50
CA HIS A 83 -9.26 -0.29 6.27
C HIS A 83 -7.82 0.26 6.20
N MET A 84 -7.61 1.44 5.60
CA MET A 84 -6.28 2.07 5.57
C MET A 84 -5.80 2.40 6.98
N ARG A 85 -6.67 2.88 7.86
CA ARG A 85 -6.31 3.15 9.28
C ARG A 85 -5.76 1.93 10.01
N LEU A 86 -6.02 0.71 9.53
CA LEU A 86 -5.51 -0.52 10.14
C LEU A 86 -4.09 -0.87 9.69
N ILE A 87 -3.67 -0.48 8.47
CA ILE A 87 -2.47 -1.03 7.84
C ILE A 87 -1.55 -0.01 7.16
N ALA A 88 -2.05 1.20 6.86
CA ALA A 88 -1.34 2.24 6.14
C ALA A 88 -0.71 3.26 7.11
N SER A 89 0.18 4.09 6.58
CA SER A 89 0.78 5.20 7.32
C SER A 89 -0.20 6.35 7.52
N ARG A 90 0.09 7.18 8.52
CA ARG A 90 -0.73 8.36 8.84
C ARG A 90 -0.88 9.32 7.64
N PRO A 91 0.17 9.66 6.88
CA PRO A 91 0.03 10.52 5.70
C PRO A 91 -0.92 9.96 4.63
N VAL A 92 -0.94 8.64 4.42
CA VAL A 92 -1.87 8.01 3.48
C VAL A 92 -3.32 8.15 3.96
N VAL A 93 -3.56 7.90 5.24
CA VAL A 93 -4.89 8.07 5.84
C VAL A 93 -5.35 9.53 5.73
N ASP A 94 -4.51 10.49 6.10
CA ASP A 94 -4.86 11.91 6.06
C ASP A 94 -5.17 12.37 4.61
N GLY A 95 -4.38 11.91 3.62
CA GLY A 95 -4.65 12.18 2.20
C GLY A 95 -5.97 11.57 1.71
N ALA A 96 -6.31 10.37 2.18
CA ALA A 96 -7.57 9.71 1.82
C ALA A 96 -8.78 10.44 2.45
N GLU A 97 -8.67 10.86 3.71
CA GLU A 97 -9.69 11.67 4.39
C GLU A 97 -9.92 13.00 3.68
N LEU A 98 -8.85 13.68 3.27
CA LEU A 98 -8.95 14.94 2.52
C LEU A 98 -9.62 14.74 1.16
N ALA A 99 -9.28 13.67 0.44
CA ALA A 99 -9.94 13.35 -0.83
C ALA A 99 -11.44 13.08 -0.65
N MET A 100 -11.83 12.37 0.42
CA MET A 100 -13.24 12.13 0.76
C MET A 100 -13.98 13.45 1.05
N VAL A 101 -13.37 14.37 1.81
CA VAL A 101 -13.96 15.70 2.07
C VAL A 101 -14.18 16.46 0.76
N ARG A 102 -13.20 16.49 -0.15
CA ARG A 102 -13.33 17.16 -1.45
C ARG A 102 -14.45 16.57 -2.30
N ILE A 103 -14.65 15.25 -2.29
CA ILE A 103 -15.77 14.60 -2.98
C ILE A 103 -17.11 15.07 -2.40
N VAL A 104 -17.24 15.06 -1.07
CA VAL A 104 -18.47 15.53 -0.39
C VAL A 104 -18.75 16.99 -0.69
N GLU A 105 -17.74 17.85 -0.62
CA GLU A 105 -17.87 19.27 -0.97
C GLU A 105 -18.33 19.45 -2.42
N THR A 106 -17.84 18.61 -3.34
CA THR A 106 -18.23 18.67 -4.76
C THR A 106 -19.71 18.37 -4.95
N TYR A 107 -20.27 17.38 -4.25
CA TYR A 107 -21.71 17.08 -4.28
C TYR A 107 -22.58 18.27 -3.79
N LEU A 108 -22.03 19.13 -2.95
CA LEU A 108 -22.73 20.33 -2.44
C LEU A 108 -22.64 21.52 -3.41
N THR A 109 -21.88 21.41 -4.51
CA THR A 109 -21.79 22.44 -5.55
C THR A 109 -22.80 22.22 -6.68
N PRO A 110 -23.15 23.26 -7.47
CA PRO A 110 -23.92 23.09 -8.70
C PRO A 110 -23.22 22.19 -9.72
N ASN A 111 -24.00 21.37 -10.45
CA ASN A 111 -23.49 20.54 -11.55
C ASN A 111 -22.67 21.39 -12.53
N ARG A 112 -21.53 20.85 -12.96
CA ARG A 112 -20.61 21.54 -13.87
C ARG A 112 -20.87 21.16 -15.33
N SER A 113 -20.79 22.15 -16.20
CA SER A 113 -20.75 21.93 -17.64
C SER A 113 -19.40 21.35 -18.10
N LEU A 114 -19.35 20.71 -19.27
CA LEU A 114 -18.09 20.19 -19.85
C LEU A 114 -17.02 21.27 -20.02
N SER A 115 -17.42 22.52 -20.31
CA SER A 115 -16.48 23.65 -20.39
C SER A 115 -15.85 23.98 -19.04
N GLU A 116 -16.64 23.98 -17.97
CA GLU A 116 -16.13 24.23 -16.61
C GLU A 116 -15.23 23.09 -16.14
N ILE A 117 -15.58 21.83 -16.46
CA ILE A 117 -14.74 20.66 -16.16
C ILE A 117 -13.38 20.75 -16.85
N ARG A 118 -13.34 21.17 -18.12
CA ARG A 118 -12.08 21.42 -18.85
C ARG A 118 -11.25 22.50 -18.16
N ASP A 119 -11.88 23.56 -17.70
CA ASP A 119 -11.18 24.66 -17.04
C ASP A 119 -10.65 24.24 -15.66
N LEU A 120 -11.40 23.42 -14.92
CA LEU A 120 -11.00 22.76 -13.66
C LEU A 120 -9.79 21.82 -13.84
N ALA A 121 -9.76 21.08 -14.96
CA ALA A 121 -8.62 20.22 -15.31
C ALA A 121 -7.36 21.04 -15.59
N ARG A 122 -7.51 22.20 -16.23
CA ARG A 122 -6.39 23.11 -16.54
C ARG A 122 -5.89 23.87 -15.32
N SER A 123 -6.78 24.23 -14.38
CA SER A 123 -6.37 24.89 -13.13
C SER A 123 -5.69 23.94 -12.15
N GLY A 124 -5.86 22.62 -12.34
CA GLY A 124 -5.32 21.59 -11.45
C GLY A 124 -6.21 21.30 -10.23
N GLU A 125 -7.37 21.95 -10.12
CA GLU A 125 -8.36 21.67 -9.07
C GLU A 125 -8.90 20.23 -9.14
N MET A 126 -8.84 19.61 -10.33
CA MET A 126 -9.16 18.19 -10.52
C MET A 126 -8.15 17.22 -9.87
N ASN A 127 -7.00 17.69 -9.38
CA ASN A 127 -5.96 16.86 -8.75
C ASN A 127 -6.27 16.52 -7.28
N PHE A 128 -7.51 16.14 -6.98
CA PHE A 128 -7.98 15.90 -5.62
C PHE A 128 -7.34 14.69 -4.92
N LEU A 129 -6.69 13.80 -5.69
CA LEU A 129 -5.95 12.63 -5.21
C LEU A 129 -4.43 12.82 -5.16
N LEU A 130 -3.90 14.01 -5.47
CA LEU A 130 -2.45 14.22 -5.59
C LEU A 130 -1.71 13.91 -4.28
N ASP A 131 -2.16 14.51 -3.18
CA ASP A 131 -1.56 14.34 -1.84
C ASP A 131 -1.62 12.88 -1.40
N PHE A 132 -2.75 12.21 -1.66
CA PHE A 132 -2.94 10.79 -1.39
C PHE A 132 -1.96 9.92 -2.20
N GLY A 133 -1.86 10.15 -3.51
CA GLY A 133 -0.96 9.40 -4.39
C GLY A 133 0.51 9.59 -4.05
N GLU A 134 0.90 10.81 -3.63
CA GLU A 134 2.25 11.09 -3.12
C GLU A 134 2.56 10.31 -1.84
N ALA A 135 1.64 10.32 -0.88
CA ALA A 135 1.77 9.54 0.35
C ALA A 135 1.87 8.03 0.07
N CYS A 136 1.03 7.50 -0.82
CA CYS A 136 1.07 6.10 -1.23
C CYS A 136 2.42 5.72 -1.85
N ARG A 137 2.95 6.55 -2.78
CA ARG A 137 4.27 6.31 -3.38
C ARG A 137 5.37 6.30 -2.33
N ALA A 138 5.35 7.24 -1.40
CA ALA A 138 6.34 7.30 -0.31
C ALA A 138 6.27 6.06 0.59
N GLU A 139 5.08 5.60 0.94
CA GLU A 139 4.88 4.39 1.75
C GLU A 139 5.35 3.11 1.03
N LEU A 140 5.01 2.96 -0.25
CA LEU A 140 5.41 1.79 -1.04
C LEU A 140 6.93 1.78 -1.31
N ALA A 141 7.54 2.96 -1.52
CA ALA A 141 8.98 3.07 -1.74
C ALA A 141 9.81 2.78 -0.48
N THR A 142 9.28 3.09 0.70
CA THR A 142 9.96 2.84 1.98
C THR A 142 9.84 1.41 2.47
N GLY A 143 8.89 0.63 1.94
CA GLY A 143 8.77 -0.82 2.12
C GLY A 143 8.41 -1.30 3.54
N ASP A 144 8.54 -0.47 4.58
CA ASP A 144 8.27 -0.80 5.99
C ASP A 144 8.51 0.42 6.89
N LEU A 145 7.48 1.17 7.36
CA LEU A 145 7.68 2.08 8.52
C LEU A 145 6.48 2.36 9.44
N SER A 146 5.23 1.90 9.21
CA SER A 146 4.10 2.36 10.04
C SER A 146 3.68 1.47 11.24
N ILE A 147 4.40 0.40 11.60
CA ILE A 147 4.11 -0.31 12.88
C ILE A 147 4.89 0.29 14.07
N ARG A 148 5.64 1.39 13.91
CA ARG A 148 6.32 2.07 15.03
C ARG A 148 6.20 3.59 15.00
N ARG A 149 5.06 4.13 15.43
CA ARG A 149 4.91 5.03 16.60
C ARG A 149 3.51 5.61 16.65
#